data_AF-A0A959JE91-F1
#
_entry.id   AF-A0A959JE91-F1
#
_cell.length_a   1.000
_cell.length_b   1.000
_cell.length_c   1.000
_cell.angle_alpha   90.00
_cell.angle_beta   90.00
_cell.angle_gamma   90.00
#
_symmetry.space_group_name_H-M   'P 1'
#
loop_
_entity.id
_entity.type
_entity.pdbx_description
1 polymer ?
#
loop_
_entity_poly.entity_id
_entity_poly.type
_entity_poly.pdbx_seq_one_letter_code
_entity_poly.pdbx_strand_id
1 'polypeptide(L)'
;MKPIILGLLLPLLCGVSSWDSPAFSTAKDLPVQAKKDNGVVIRVEVEFGRKSRGCTNLGICRIDSGASLQGELEGNRAVADLTAENGHITNIMFIHSSLNFGTIKYFFSGDRFVVGENFSTVITHAGKQYSVTIKAGKYKLEKTPLGWSWGMSQT
;
A
#
# COMPACT_ATOMS: atom_id res chain seq x y z
N MET A 1 -67.23 -4.37 50.00
CA MET A 1 -67.50 -2.91 50.05
C MET A 1 -66.15 -2.18 50.11
N LYS A 2 -66.11 -0.89 49.76
CA LYS A 2 -64.93 0.01 49.88
C LYS A 2 -64.49 0.19 51.36
N PRO A 3 -63.39 0.91 51.66
CA PRO A 3 -61.98 0.63 51.34
C PRO A 3 -61.12 0.82 52.63
N ILE A 4 -59.82 1.14 52.52
CA ILE A 4 -59.19 2.29 53.20
C ILE A 4 -57.77 2.50 52.61
N ILE A 5 -57.39 3.77 52.44
CA ILE A 5 -56.11 4.24 51.90
C ILE A 5 -55.48 5.15 52.95
N LEU A 6 -54.20 4.98 53.27
CA LEU A 6 -53.24 5.99 53.79
C LEU A 6 -51.86 5.29 53.93
N GLY A 7 -50.72 5.86 53.58
CA GLY A 7 -50.41 7.09 52.87
C GLY A 7 -48.89 7.35 52.87
N LEU A 8 -48.36 7.88 51.77
CA LEU A 8 -47.03 8.51 51.57
C LEU A 8 -45.76 7.87 52.19
N LEU A 9 -44.81 7.52 51.31
CA LEU A 9 -43.53 8.24 51.23
C LEU A 9 -42.91 8.08 49.83
N LEU A 10 -42.15 9.08 49.40
CA LEU A 10 -41.76 9.32 47.99
C LEU A 10 -40.44 8.59 47.58
N PRO A 11 -39.99 8.65 46.32
CA PRO A 11 -39.32 7.53 45.66
C PRO A 11 -37.80 7.56 45.78
N LEU A 12 -37.16 6.49 45.31
CA LEU A 12 -35.90 6.58 44.56
C LEU A 12 -35.68 5.32 43.71
N LEU A 13 -34.94 5.47 42.62
CA LEU A 13 -34.48 4.44 41.67
C LEU A 13 -35.53 3.82 40.73
N CYS A 14 -35.88 4.58 39.69
CA CYS A 14 -36.26 4.00 38.41
C CYS A 14 -35.08 3.22 37.80
N GLY A 15 -35.04 1.90 37.99
CA GLY A 15 -34.20 1.00 37.20
C GLY A 15 -34.82 0.75 35.83
N VAL A 16 -34.78 1.74 34.94
CA VAL A 16 -35.27 1.60 33.56
C VAL A 16 -34.28 0.82 32.69
N SER A 17 -34.84 0.06 31.76
CA SER A 17 -34.14 -0.83 30.84
C SER A 17 -33.32 -0.10 29.76
N SER A 18 -32.04 -0.42 29.67
CA SER A 18 -31.25 -0.54 28.43
C SER A 18 -30.91 -2.03 28.26
N TRP A 19 -30.93 -2.69 27.08
CA TRP A 19 -30.71 -2.21 25.70
C TRP A 19 -29.39 -1.48 25.50
N ASP A 20 -28.37 -1.91 26.25
CA ASP A 20 -26.98 -1.70 25.86
C ASP A 20 -26.60 -2.72 24.80
N SER A 21 -26.60 -2.24 23.55
CA SER A 21 -25.94 -2.90 22.43
C SER A 21 -24.51 -3.29 22.81
N PRO A 22 -23.97 -4.43 22.34
CA PRO A 22 -22.54 -4.67 22.44
C PRO A 22 -21.82 -3.51 21.73
N ALA A 23 -21.08 -2.71 22.50
CA ALA A 23 -20.31 -1.60 21.97
C ALA A 23 -19.42 -2.16 20.86
N PHE A 24 -19.61 -1.66 19.64
CA PHE A 24 -18.79 -2.00 18.48
C PHE A 24 -17.42 -1.35 18.72
N SER A 25 -16.58 -2.04 19.49
CA SER A 25 -15.30 -1.51 19.94
C SER A 25 -14.48 -1.16 18.71
N THR A 26 -14.16 0.12 18.59
CA THR A 26 -13.47 0.75 17.48
C THR A 26 -12.37 -0.14 16.93
N ALA A 27 -12.42 -0.45 15.64
CA ALA A 27 -11.41 -1.24 14.93
C ALA A 27 -10.08 -0.47 14.82
N LYS A 28 -9.39 -0.33 15.94
CA LYS A 28 -7.94 -0.25 16.05
C LYS A 28 -7.43 -1.63 16.49
N ASP A 29 -6.14 -1.87 16.29
CA ASP A 29 -5.47 -3.13 16.63
C ASP A 29 -5.79 -4.30 15.67
N LEU A 30 -5.74 -4.01 14.36
CA LEU A 30 -5.06 -4.95 13.47
C LEU A 30 -3.59 -5.05 13.94
N PRO A 31 -3.01 -6.25 14.12
CA PRO A 31 -1.61 -6.38 14.45
C PRO A 31 -0.75 -5.95 13.25
N VAL A 32 -0.33 -4.68 13.25
CA VAL A 32 0.80 -4.22 12.45
C VAL A 32 1.99 -5.07 12.90
N GLN A 33 2.41 -5.99 12.03
CA GLN A 33 3.63 -6.76 12.22
C GLN A 33 4.80 -5.76 12.24
N ALA A 34 5.26 -5.42 13.45
CA ALA A 34 6.35 -4.48 13.70
C ALA A 34 7.68 -5.09 13.23
N LYS A 35 7.89 -5.09 11.92
CA LYS A 35 9.01 -5.72 11.24
C LYS A 35 10.27 -4.84 11.33
N LYS A 36 10.80 -4.70 12.55
CA LYS A 36 12.15 -4.19 12.88
C LYS A 36 12.57 -2.99 11.99
N ASP A 37 11.99 -1.83 12.26
CA ASP A 37 12.15 -0.60 11.46
C ASP A 37 13.60 -0.06 11.43
N ASN A 38 14.38 -0.56 10.48
CA ASN A 38 15.48 0.17 9.84
C ASN A 38 15.20 0.39 8.33
N GLY A 39 13.97 0.10 7.88
CA GLY A 39 13.52 0.28 6.51
C GLY A 39 13.00 1.69 6.25
N VAL A 40 13.55 2.38 5.26
CA VAL A 40 12.98 3.65 4.78
C VAL A 40 12.00 3.36 3.65
N VAL A 41 10.73 3.73 3.82
CA VAL A 41 9.74 3.65 2.75
C VAL A 41 9.77 4.93 1.93
N ILE A 42 10.06 4.81 0.64
CA ILE A 42 10.20 5.92 -0.31
C ILE A 42 9.10 5.79 -1.35
N ARG A 43 8.15 6.73 -1.36
CA ARG A 43 7.12 6.83 -2.40
C ARG A 43 7.72 7.39 -3.68
N VAL A 44 7.51 6.70 -4.79
CA VAL A 44 8.07 7.02 -6.12
C VAL A 44 7.01 6.89 -7.21
N GLU A 45 7.20 7.63 -8.30
CA GLU A 45 6.50 7.44 -9.55
C GLU A 45 7.32 6.50 -10.42
N VAL A 46 6.67 5.46 -10.96
CA VAL A 46 7.28 4.45 -11.82
C VAL A 46 6.63 4.54 -13.19
N GLU A 47 7.45 4.73 -14.22
CA GLU A 47 7.05 4.73 -15.62
C GLU A 47 7.40 3.38 -16.25
N PHE A 48 6.43 2.73 -16.87
CA PHE A 48 6.59 1.41 -17.49
C PHE A 48 6.88 1.50 -18.98
N GLY A 49 7.82 0.67 -19.42
CA GLY A 49 8.37 0.66 -20.77
C GLY A 49 9.73 -0.03 -20.80
N ARG A 50 10.43 -0.03 -21.94
CA ARG A 50 11.80 -0.55 -22.04
C ARG A 50 12.80 0.39 -22.68
N LYS A 51 13.97 0.41 -22.08
CA LYS A 51 14.93 1.51 -22.09
C LYS A 51 15.67 1.65 -23.42
N SER A 52 15.83 0.56 -24.17
CA SER A 52 16.69 0.50 -25.36
C SER A 52 16.30 1.40 -26.54
N ARG A 53 15.02 1.80 -26.68
CA ARG A 53 14.55 2.77 -27.70
C ARG A 53 13.32 3.55 -27.24
N GLY A 54 13.46 4.43 -26.24
CA GLY A 54 12.36 5.32 -25.81
C GLY A 54 11.11 4.58 -25.30
N CYS A 55 11.29 3.68 -24.34
CA CYS A 55 10.22 2.98 -23.61
C CYS A 55 9.36 1.96 -24.40
N THR A 56 9.72 1.60 -25.64
CA THR A 56 8.90 0.86 -26.64
C THR A 56 8.51 -0.62 -26.35
N ASN A 57 8.70 -1.14 -25.14
CA ASN A 57 8.70 -2.58 -24.86
C ASN A 57 8.48 -2.85 -23.33
N LEU A 58 8.51 -4.09 -22.84
CA LEU A 58 8.07 -4.44 -21.47
C LEU A 58 9.12 -4.31 -20.35
N GLY A 59 8.90 -3.44 -19.36
CA GLY A 59 9.73 -3.31 -18.15
C GLY A 59 9.47 -2.02 -17.36
N ILE A 60 10.45 -1.58 -16.57
CA ILE A 60 10.49 -0.25 -15.91
C ILE A 60 11.41 0.66 -16.74
N CYS A 61 10.92 1.83 -17.11
CA CYS A 61 11.65 2.82 -17.91
C CYS A 61 12.23 3.96 -17.04
N ARG A 62 11.49 4.45 -16.04
CA ARG A 62 11.91 5.49 -15.09
C ARG A 62 11.37 5.20 -13.69
N ILE A 63 12.12 5.62 -12.67
CA ILE A 63 11.65 5.75 -11.29
C ILE A 63 12.04 7.15 -10.81
N ASP A 64 11.09 7.90 -10.26
CA ASP A 64 11.29 9.27 -9.79
C ASP A 64 10.74 9.46 -8.37
N SER A 65 11.47 10.15 -7.50
CA SER A 65 11.09 10.40 -6.10
C SER A 65 10.07 11.54 -5.92
N GLY A 66 9.65 12.20 -7.01
CA GLY A 66 8.66 13.29 -7.02
C GLY A 66 7.19 12.89 -7.09
N ALA A 67 6.81 11.70 -6.61
CA ALA A 67 5.46 11.14 -6.76
C ALA A 67 4.35 12.03 -6.16
N SER A 68 3.64 12.75 -7.03
CA SER A 68 2.52 13.60 -6.63
C SER A 68 1.19 12.90 -6.90
N LEU A 69 0.51 12.46 -5.83
CA LEU A 69 -0.81 11.79 -5.87
C LEU A 69 -1.97 12.71 -6.33
N GLN A 70 -1.68 13.90 -6.85
CA GLN A 70 -2.65 14.97 -7.16
C GLN A 70 -2.76 15.27 -8.67
N GLY A 71 -2.02 14.57 -9.53
CA GLY A 71 -2.25 14.56 -10.97
C GLY A 71 -2.94 13.25 -11.39
N GLU A 72 -3.77 13.30 -12.44
CA GLU A 72 -4.13 12.09 -13.17
C GLU A 72 -2.84 11.49 -13.74
N LEU A 73 -2.53 10.25 -13.34
CA LEU A 73 -1.36 9.53 -13.82
C LEU A 73 -1.60 9.09 -15.27
N GLU A 74 -1.30 9.98 -16.21
CA GLU A 74 -1.48 9.71 -17.63
C GLU A 74 -0.55 8.59 -18.13
N GLY A 75 -1.10 7.71 -18.97
CA GLY A 75 -0.33 6.70 -19.71
C GLY A 75 0.19 5.54 -18.85
N ASN A 76 1.44 5.14 -19.07
CA ASN A 76 2.03 3.94 -18.48
C ASN A 76 2.74 4.24 -17.15
N ARG A 77 2.06 4.90 -16.21
CA ARG A 77 2.63 5.33 -14.93
C ARG A 77 1.87 4.73 -13.74
N ALA A 78 2.57 4.54 -12.63
CA ALA A 78 1.98 4.19 -11.35
C ALA A 78 2.81 4.75 -10.19
N VAL A 79 2.22 4.77 -9.01
CA VAL A 79 2.92 5.05 -7.75
C VAL A 79 3.36 3.73 -7.13
N ALA A 80 4.61 3.69 -6.69
CA ALA A 80 5.15 2.59 -5.91
C ALA A 80 5.72 3.10 -4.58
N ASP A 81 5.68 2.25 -3.57
CA ASP A 81 6.43 2.42 -2.34
C ASP A 81 7.64 1.48 -2.39
N LEU A 82 8.85 2.04 -2.36
CA LEU A 82 10.10 1.29 -2.30
C LEU A 82 10.50 1.15 -0.82
N THR A 83 10.78 -0.07 -0.37
CA THR A 83 11.39 -0.27 0.95
C THR A 83 12.91 -0.36 0.79
N ALA A 84 13.63 0.54 1.46
CA ALA A 84 15.09 0.59 1.45
C ALA A 84 15.67 0.13 2.79
N GLU A 85 16.54 -0.87 2.78
CA GLU A 85 17.29 -1.34 3.95
C GLU A 85 18.79 -1.13 3.68
N ASN A 86 19.51 -0.53 4.61
CA ASN A 86 20.95 -0.25 4.49
C ASN A 86 21.37 0.51 3.21
N GLY A 87 20.49 1.37 2.67
CA GLY A 87 20.75 2.15 1.44
C GLY A 87 20.39 1.44 0.12
N HIS A 88 19.97 0.18 0.18
CA HIS A 88 19.56 -0.61 -0.97
C HIS A 88 18.05 -0.88 -0.95
N ILE A 89 17.38 -0.80 -2.10
CA ILE A 89 15.96 -1.19 -2.19
C ILE A 89 15.85 -2.71 -2.07
N THR A 90 15.06 -3.20 -1.10
CA THR A 90 14.80 -4.63 -0.86
C THR A 90 13.44 -5.09 -1.41
N ASN A 91 12.44 -4.20 -1.41
CA ASN A 91 11.09 -4.48 -1.86
C ASN A 91 10.51 -3.30 -2.67
N ILE A 92 9.66 -3.61 -3.64
CA ILE A 92 8.82 -2.64 -4.33
C ILE A 92 7.36 -3.06 -4.16
N MET A 93 6.48 -2.12 -3.79
CA MET A 93 5.03 -2.28 -3.76
C MET A 93 4.36 -1.28 -4.71
N PHE A 94 3.73 -1.75 -5.79
CA PHE A 94 2.86 -0.92 -6.60
C PHE A 94 1.50 -0.71 -5.93
N ILE A 95 1.05 0.54 -5.88
CA ILE A 95 -0.26 0.90 -5.31
C ILE A 95 -1.34 0.65 -6.37
N HIS A 96 -2.31 -0.22 -6.06
CA HIS A 96 -3.31 -0.67 -7.04
C HIS A 96 -4.18 0.46 -7.59
N SER A 97 -4.54 1.45 -6.76
CA SER A 97 -5.31 2.63 -7.19
C SER A 97 -4.56 3.56 -8.15
N SER A 98 -3.26 3.35 -8.36
CA SER A 98 -2.43 4.13 -9.30
C SER A 98 -2.12 3.38 -10.60
N LEU A 99 -2.52 2.11 -10.72
CA LEU A 99 -2.29 1.29 -11.91
C LEU A 99 -3.51 1.31 -12.82
N ASN A 100 -3.35 1.72 -14.08
CA ASN A 100 -4.40 1.58 -15.07
C ASN A 100 -4.48 0.15 -15.64
N PHE A 101 -5.66 -0.25 -16.12
CA PHE A 101 -5.91 -1.60 -16.64
C PHE A 101 -4.98 -2.00 -17.79
N GLY A 102 -4.55 -1.03 -18.62
CA GLY A 102 -3.58 -1.24 -19.68
C GLY A 102 -2.22 -1.71 -19.14
N THR A 103 -1.67 -0.98 -18.16
CA THR A 103 -0.40 -1.34 -17.51
C THR A 103 -0.46 -2.73 -16.88
N ILE A 104 -1.56 -3.05 -16.20
CA ILE A 104 -1.79 -4.38 -15.62
C ILE A 104 -1.73 -5.44 -16.74
N LYS A 105 -2.53 -5.29 -17.79
CA LYS A 105 -2.60 -6.25 -18.90
C LYS A 105 -1.26 -6.48 -19.61
N TYR A 106 -0.42 -5.46 -19.76
CA TYR A 106 0.83 -5.54 -20.53
C TYR A 106 2.06 -5.95 -19.70
N PHE A 107 2.21 -5.45 -18.48
CA PHE A 107 3.41 -5.67 -17.66
C PHE A 107 3.22 -6.75 -16.57
N PHE A 108 1.97 -7.14 -16.27
CA PHE A 108 1.63 -8.15 -15.28
C PHE A 108 1.09 -9.41 -15.98
N SER A 109 1.83 -10.51 -15.85
CA SER A 109 1.50 -11.82 -16.43
C SER A 109 1.01 -12.74 -15.31
N GLY A 110 -0.29 -12.68 -15.01
CA GLY A 110 -0.91 -13.44 -13.92
C GLY A 110 -0.44 -12.95 -12.55
N ASP A 111 0.27 -13.78 -11.81
CA ASP A 111 0.87 -13.47 -10.50
C ASP A 111 2.31 -12.94 -10.61
N ARG A 112 2.74 -12.47 -11.79
CA ARG A 112 4.14 -12.06 -12.05
C ARG A 112 4.26 -10.72 -12.74
N PHE A 113 5.21 -9.90 -12.29
CA PHE A 113 5.65 -8.71 -13.01
C PHE A 113 6.83 -9.05 -13.93
N VAL A 114 6.80 -8.57 -15.18
CA VAL A 114 7.80 -8.93 -16.21
C VAL A 114 8.71 -7.74 -16.52
N VAL A 115 10.00 -7.90 -16.22
CA VAL A 115 11.05 -6.93 -16.53
C VAL A 115 11.90 -7.48 -17.66
N GLY A 116 11.81 -6.91 -18.85
CA GLY A 116 12.51 -7.47 -20.01
C GLY A 116 13.94 -6.97 -20.22
N GLU A 117 14.40 -5.94 -19.50
CA GLU A 117 15.75 -5.37 -19.57
C GLU A 117 16.22 -4.99 -18.15
N ASN A 118 17.53 -5.06 -17.89
CA ASN A 118 18.09 -4.58 -16.62
C ASN A 118 17.83 -3.07 -16.47
N PHE A 119 17.19 -2.69 -15.38
CA PHE A 119 16.99 -1.32 -14.97
C PHE A 119 17.89 -1.00 -13.78
N SER A 120 18.58 0.14 -13.84
CA SER A 120 19.30 0.69 -12.69
C SER A 120 19.20 2.21 -12.71
N THR A 121 19.01 2.80 -11.52
CA THR A 121 18.97 4.23 -11.27
C THR A 121 19.37 4.54 -9.83
N VAL A 122 19.61 5.81 -9.53
CA VAL A 122 19.76 6.33 -8.16
C VAL A 122 18.63 7.32 -7.92
N ILE A 123 17.86 7.12 -6.85
CA ILE A 123 16.85 8.07 -6.38
C ILE A 123 17.40 8.86 -5.19
N THR A 124 16.95 10.11 -5.04
CA THR A 124 17.35 10.96 -3.90
C THR A 124 16.12 11.27 -3.06
N HIS A 125 16.11 10.83 -1.80
CA HIS A 125 15.02 11.07 -0.86
C HIS A 125 15.57 11.60 0.47
N ALA A 126 15.02 12.72 0.94
CA ALA A 126 15.49 13.43 2.15
C ALA A 126 17.02 13.66 2.18
N GLY A 127 17.61 14.05 1.04
CA GLY A 127 19.05 14.28 0.89
C GLY A 127 19.94 13.03 0.86
N LYS A 128 19.36 11.83 1.01
CA LYS A 128 20.07 10.54 0.90
C LYS A 128 19.83 9.92 -0.47
N GLN A 129 20.88 9.31 -1.03
CA GLN A 129 20.80 8.56 -2.28
C GLN A 129 20.55 7.07 -2.00
N TYR A 130 19.70 6.45 -2.82
CA TYR A 130 19.37 5.03 -2.75
C TYR A 130 19.54 4.42 -4.13
N SER A 131 20.34 3.35 -4.24
CA SER A 131 20.55 2.64 -5.50
C SER A 131 19.41 1.64 -5.73
N VAL A 132 18.73 1.79 -6.87
CA VAL A 132 17.71 0.85 -7.33
C VAL A 132 18.27 0.06 -8.49
N THR A 133 18.36 -1.27 -8.35
CA THR A 133 18.81 -2.17 -9.42
C THR A 133 17.83 -3.33 -9.54
N ILE A 134 17.20 -3.44 -10.70
CA ILE A 134 16.19 -4.42 -11.04
C ILE A 134 16.70 -5.17 -12.26
N LYS A 135 16.89 -6.48 -12.15
CA LYS A 135 17.39 -7.30 -13.25
C LYS A 135 16.25 -7.66 -14.20
N ALA A 136 16.58 -7.98 -15.45
CA ALA A 136 15.64 -8.65 -16.32
C ALA A 136 15.21 -9.99 -15.71
N GLY A 137 13.92 -10.31 -15.80
CA GLY A 137 13.34 -11.51 -15.19
C GLY A 137 11.82 -11.42 -15.03
N LYS A 138 11.28 -12.43 -14.34
CA LYS A 138 9.88 -12.46 -13.90
C LYS A 138 9.88 -12.46 -12.39
N TYR A 139 9.20 -11.50 -11.79
CA TYR A 139 9.13 -11.34 -10.34
C TYR A 139 7.77 -11.82 -9.85
N LYS A 140 7.73 -12.76 -8.91
CA LYS A 140 6.48 -13.20 -8.30
C LYS A 140 5.90 -12.08 -7.45
N LEU A 141 4.62 -11.81 -7.63
CA LEU A 141 3.89 -10.76 -6.92
C LEU A 141 3.15 -11.34 -5.72
N GLU A 142 3.29 -10.65 -4.60
CA GLU A 142 2.53 -10.87 -3.38
C GLU A 142 1.39 -9.84 -3.33
N LYS A 143 0.16 -10.32 -3.13
CA LYS A 143 -1.03 -9.46 -2.99
C LYS A 143 -1.03 -8.85 -1.59
N THR A 144 -1.09 -7.53 -1.52
CA THR A 144 -1.25 -6.75 -0.29
C THR A 144 -2.59 -5.99 -0.34
N PRO A 145 -3.11 -5.48 0.79
CA PRO A 145 -4.31 -4.65 0.79
C PRO A 145 -4.18 -3.35 -0.04
N LEU A 146 -2.95 -2.89 -0.28
CA LEU A 146 -2.66 -1.65 -1.03
C LEU A 146 -2.31 -1.91 -2.50
N GLY A 147 -1.92 -3.13 -2.86
CA GLY A 147 -1.67 -3.54 -4.24
C GLY A 147 -0.77 -4.77 -4.36
N TRP A 148 0.31 -4.66 -5.12
CA TRP A 148 1.20 -5.79 -5.43
C TRP A 148 2.64 -5.48 -5.09
N SER A 149 3.26 -6.34 -4.29
CA SER A 149 4.66 -6.19 -3.91
C SER A 149 5.52 -7.36 -4.37
N TRP A 150 6.83 -7.14 -4.50
CA TRP A 150 7.81 -8.21 -4.67
C TRP A 150 9.16 -7.82 -4.06
N GLY A 151 9.89 -8.83 -3.59
CA GLY A 151 11.29 -8.68 -3.17
C GLY A 151 12.22 -8.62 -4.37
N MET A 152 13.32 -7.85 -4.26
CA MET A 152 14.34 -7.74 -5.31
C MET A 152 15.14 -9.04 -5.55
N SER A 153 15.01 -10.03 -4.66
CA SER A 153 15.51 -11.39 -4.85
C SER A 153 14.77 -12.10 -5.99
N GLN A 154 15.50 -12.51 -7.01
CA GLN A 154 14.95 -13.33 -8.10
C GLN A 154 14.61 -14.74 -7.59
N THR A 155 13.51 -15.31 -8.09
CA THR A 155 13.10 -16.73 -7.92
C THR A 155 13.37 -17.52 -9.19
#